data_AF-A0A3B9FU53-F1
#
_entry.id   AF-A0A3B9FU53-F1
#
_cell.length_a   1.000
_cell.length_b   1.000
_cell.length_c   1.000
_cell.angle_alpha   90.00
_cell.angle_beta   90.00
_cell.angle_gamma   90.00
#
_symmetry.space_group_name_H-M   'P 1'
#
loop_
_entity.id
_entity.type
_entity.pdbx_description
1 polymer ?
#
loop_
_entity_poly.entity_id
_entity_poly.type
_entity_poly.pdbx_seq_one_letter_code
_entity_poly.pdbx_strand_id
1 'polypeptide(L)'
;MDILRGILGLAFLVGVCVLFSKDRKAIDWKLVISGLGLQVIFAILVLRTPFVYQGFQWVSNFFVQIIQFTDAGASFVLGNWPASTQVIDGDANTIVSVGFIFIFKVLPTIIFFSALTSLLY
;
A
#
# COMPACT_ATOMS: atom_id res chain seq x y z
N MET A 1 17.67 -21.96 -4.92
CA MET A 1 16.95 -21.76 -6.20
C MET A 1 16.19 -20.44 -6.25
N ASP A 2 15.78 -19.90 -5.11
CA ASP A 2 14.92 -18.69 -5.05
C ASP A 2 15.64 -17.40 -5.44
N ILE A 3 16.93 -17.26 -5.07
CA ILE A 3 17.73 -16.08 -5.44
C ILE A 3 17.89 -15.99 -6.98
N LEU A 4 18.16 -17.12 -7.64
CA LEU A 4 18.28 -17.18 -9.10
C LEU A 4 16.97 -16.80 -9.80
N ARG A 5 15.83 -17.28 -9.26
CA ARG A 5 14.50 -16.88 -9.75
C ARG A 5 14.25 -15.39 -9.57
N GLY A 6 14.65 -14.81 -8.43
CA GLY A 6 14.55 -13.37 -8.18
C GLY A 6 15.39 -12.53 -9.16
N ILE A 7 16.64 -12.93 -9.41
CA ILE A 7 17.52 -12.25 -10.38
C ILE A 7 16.96 -12.37 -11.80
N LEU A 8 16.47 -13.55 -12.19
CA LEU A 8 15.81 -13.74 -13.49
C LEU A 8 14.57 -12.87 -13.66
N GLY A 9 13.74 -12.77 -12.61
CA GLY A 9 12.58 -11.89 -12.61
C GLY A 9 12.96 -10.42 -12.78
N LEU A 10 13.99 -9.96 -12.06
CA LEU A 10 14.49 -8.58 -12.19
C LEU A 10 15.04 -8.31 -13.60
N ALA A 11 15.85 -9.23 -14.14
CA ALA A 11 16.39 -9.13 -15.49
C ALA A 11 15.27 -9.12 -16.55
N PHE A 12 14.23 -9.93 -16.37
CA PHE A 12 13.07 -9.95 -17.26
C PHE A 12 12.32 -8.61 -17.23
N LEU A 13 12.02 -8.06 -16.05
CA LEU A 13 11.33 -6.77 -15.92
C LEU A 13 12.13 -5.62 -16.55
N VAL A 14 13.44 -5.57 -16.30
CA VAL A 14 14.33 -4.59 -16.95
C VAL A 14 14.32 -4.81 -18.47
N GLY A 15 14.37 -6.06 -18.93
CA GLY A 15 14.26 -6.41 -20.35
C GLY A 15 12.96 -5.91 -20.98
N VAL A 16 11.82 -6.08 -20.30
CA VAL A 16 10.52 -5.55 -20.74
C VAL A 16 10.56 -4.02 -20.85
N CYS A 17 11.11 -3.31 -19.85
CA CYS A 17 11.29 -1.86 -19.91
C CYS A 17 12.17 -1.42 -21.10
N VAL A 18 13.25 -2.16 -21.39
CA VAL A 18 14.11 -1.88 -22.55
C VAL A 18 13.37 -2.15 -23.87
N LEU A 19 12.56 -3.21 -23.94
CA LEU A 19 11.79 -3.54 -25.14
C LEU A 19 10.77 -2.46 -25.49
N PHE A 20 10.06 -1.92 -24.50
CA PHE A 20 9.08 -0.86 -24.66
C PHE A 20 9.68 0.56 -24.62
N SER A 21 10.99 0.70 -24.43
CA SER A 21 11.64 2.01 -24.47
C SER A 21 11.59 2.62 -25.87
N LYS A 22 11.20 3.90 -25.93
CA LYS A 22 11.15 4.70 -27.16
C LYS A 22 12.52 4.88 -27.79
N ASP A 23 13.57 5.05 -26.98
CA ASP A 23 14.95 5.18 -27.45
C ASP A 23 15.86 4.31 -26.57
N ARG A 24 16.17 3.12 -27.08
CA ARG A 24 17.00 2.13 -26.37
C ARG A 24 18.46 2.55 -26.25
N LYS A 25 18.94 3.48 -27.08
CA LYS A 25 20.33 3.94 -27.08
C LYS A 25 20.55 5.07 -26.07
N ALA A 26 19.50 5.83 -25.77
CA ALA A 26 19.52 6.90 -24.78
C ALA A 26 19.30 6.41 -23.33
N ILE A 27 19.26 5.09 -23.08
CA ILE A 27 19.11 4.55 -21.74
C ILE A 27 20.40 4.78 -20.95
N ASP A 28 20.32 5.58 -19.89
CA ASP A 28 21.42 5.76 -18.96
C ASP A 28 21.52 4.55 -18.01
N TRP A 29 22.41 3.62 -18.35
CA TRP A 29 22.66 2.42 -17.56
C TRP A 29 23.23 2.72 -16.17
N LYS A 30 23.91 3.86 -15.97
CA LYS A 30 24.37 4.27 -14.64
C LYS A 30 23.18 4.63 -13.75
N LEU A 31 22.18 5.31 -14.31
CA LEU A 31 20.94 5.62 -13.60
C LEU A 31 20.13 4.35 -13.28
N VAL A 32 19.99 3.45 -14.26
CA VAL A 32 19.25 2.19 -14.06
C VAL A 32 19.90 1.33 -12.97
N ILE A 33 21.22 1.10 -13.06
CA ILE A 33 21.95 0.29 -12.08
C ILE A 33 21.96 0.95 -10.71
N SER A 34 22.12 2.27 -10.63
CA SER A 34 22.09 2.98 -9.33
C SER A 34 20.70 2.92 -8.68
N GLY A 35 19.62 3.06 -9.46
CA GLY A 35 18.24 2.88 -8.98
C GLY A 35 17.96 1.46 -8.49
N LEU A 36 18.34 0.45 -9.26
CA LEU A 36 18.21 -0.97 -8.86
C LEU A 36 19.06 -1.27 -7.61
N GLY A 37 20.29 -0.76 -7.55
CA GLY A 37 21.15 -0.89 -6.40
C GLY A 37 20.53 -0.27 -5.14
N LEU A 38 19.97 0.94 -5.27
CA LEU A 38 19.26 1.61 -4.18
C LEU A 38 18.06 0.78 -3.69
N GLN A 39 17.26 0.22 -4.61
CA GLN A 39 16.13 -0.65 -4.25
C GLN A 39 16.59 -1.90 -3.47
N VAL A 40 17.65 -2.57 -3.91
CA VAL A 40 18.21 -3.74 -3.21
C VAL A 40 18.76 -3.34 -1.84
N ILE A 41 19.47 -2.21 -1.74
CA ILE A 41 19.98 -1.69 -0.47
C ILE A 41 18.82 -1.42 0.50
N PHE A 42 17.76 -0.74 0.06
CA PHE A 42 16.58 -0.50 0.89
C PHE A 42 15.89 -1.79 1.32
N ALA A 43 15.75 -2.76 0.41
CA ALA A 43 15.17 -4.06 0.74
C ALA A 43 15.97 -4.79 1.83
N ILE A 44 17.31 -4.80 1.73
CA ILE A 44 18.17 -5.40 2.75
C ILE A 44 18.07 -4.64 4.07
N LEU A 45 18.14 -3.29 4.03
CA LEU A 45 18.04 -2.47 5.23
C LEU A 45 16.71 -2.70 5.95
N VAL A 46 15.58 -2.64 5.26
CA VAL A 46 14.26 -2.73 5.89
C VAL A 46 13.88 -4.17 6.27
N LEU A 47 14.21 -5.17 5.44
CA LEU A 47 13.77 -6.56 5.67
C LEU A 47 14.76 -7.39 6.49
N ARG A 48 16.07 -7.09 6.43
CA ARG A 48 17.10 -7.92 7.06
C ARG A 48 17.72 -7.27 8.29
N THR A 49 17.81 -5.94 8.35
CA THR A 49 18.44 -5.25 9.49
C THR A 49 17.41 -5.02 10.60
N PRO A 50 17.51 -5.71 11.76
CA PRO A 50 16.47 -5.69 12.79
C PRO A 50 16.20 -4.30 13.38
N PHE A 51 17.25 -3.49 13.54
CA PHE A 51 17.12 -2.12 14.05
C PHE A 51 16.31 -1.23 13.11
N VAL A 52 16.58 -1.30 11.80
CA VAL A 52 15.86 -0.53 10.79
C VAL A 52 14.42 -1.00 10.69
N TYR A 53 14.20 -2.31 10.68
CA TYR A 53 12.86 -2.90 10.72
C TYR A 53 12.04 -2.40 11.91
N GLN A 54 12.63 -2.37 13.11
CA GLN A 54 11.96 -1.86 14.32
C GLN A 54 11.59 -0.38 14.20
N GLY A 55 12.49 0.44 13.66
CA GLY A 55 12.21 1.85 13.37
C GLY A 55 11.03 2.01 12.39
N PHE A 56 11.03 1.26 11.30
CA PHE A 56 9.92 1.24 10.34
C PHE A 56 8.61 0.75 10.96
N GLN A 57 8.67 -0.28 11.82
CA GLN A 57 7.49 -0.76 12.55
C GLN A 57 6.93 0.29 13.49
N TRP A 58 7.79 1.03 14.19
CA TRP A 58 7.35 2.13 15.04
C TRP A 58 6.61 3.20 14.23
N VAL A 59 7.17 3.62 13.08
CA VAL A 59 6.50 4.54 12.16
C VAL A 59 5.18 3.96 11.63
N SER A 60 5.16 2.69 11.23
CA SER A 60 3.95 2.02 10.74
C SER A 60 2.85 2.02 11.81
N ASN A 61 3.19 1.69 13.05
CA ASN A 61 2.23 1.68 14.16
C ASN A 61 1.69 3.07 14.46
N PHE A 62 2.53 4.10 14.39
CA PHE A 62 2.11 5.49 14.50
C PHE A 62 1.09 5.86 13.42
N PHE A 63 1.33 5.51 12.16
CA PHE A 63 0.35 5.74 11.08
C PHE A 63 -0.93 4.92 11.24
N VAL A 64 -0.84 3.67 11.73
CA VAL A 64 -2.03 2.86 12.03
C VAL A 64 -2.90 3.55 13.09
N GLN A 65 -2.30 4.08 14.16
CA GLN A 65 -3.03 4.84 15.18
C GLN A 65 -3.69 6.10 14.60
N ILE A 66 -2.98 6.83 13.74
CA ILE A 66 -3.51 8.00 13.04
C ILE A 66 -4.73 7.62 12.19
N ILE A 67 -4.64 6.53 11.43
CA ILE A 67 -5.74 6.08 10.56
C ILE A 67 -6.92 5.58 11.38
N GLN A 68 -6.72 5.00 12.56
CA GLN A 68 -7.79 4.59 13.47
C GLN A 68 -8.66 5.78 13.94
N PHE A 69 -8.12 7.01 14.00
CA PHE A 69 -8.95 8.20 14.28
C PHE A 69 -9.99 8.47 13.18
N THR A 70 -9.77 7.97 11.96
CA THR A 70 -10.75 8.06 10.88
C THR A 70 -12.05 7.36 11.25
N ASP A 71 -12.03 6.25 11.99
CA ASP A 71 -13.26 5.55 12.39
C ASP A 71 -14.15 6.45 13.27
N ALA A 72 -13.55 7.22 14.17
CA ALA A 72 -14.27 8.20 15.00
C ALA A 72 -14.83 9.35 14.16
N GLY A 73 -14.05 9.87 13.21
CA GLY A 73 -14.49 10.92 12.29
C GLY A 73 -15.62 10.46 11.37
N ALA A 74 -15.51 9.24 10.82
CA ALA A 74 -16.55 8.62 10.00
C ALA A 74 -17.84 8.42 10.82
N SER A 75 -17.73 7.94 12.06
CA SER A 75 -18.88 7.76 12.95
C SER A 75 -19.55 9.08 13.34
N PHE A 76 -18.78 10.17 13.45
CA PHE A 76 -19.31 11.52 13.69
C PHE A 76 -20.09 12.06 12.48
N VAL A 77 -19.52 11.96 11.29
CA VAL A 77 -20.14 12.52 10.06
C VAL A 77 -21.33 11.68 9.58
N LEU A 78 -21.20 10.35 9.67
CA LEU A 78 -22.15 9.42 9.07
C LEU A 78 -23.08 8.78 10.11
N GLY A 79 -22.83 8.94 11.42
CA GLY A 79 -23.57 8.28 12.49
C GLY A 79 -22.98 6.91 12.88
N ASN A 80 -23.57 6.28 13.90
CA ASN A 80 -23.12 4.97 14.39
C ASN A 80 -23.64 3.85 13.47
N TRP A 81 -22.91 3.55 12.40
CA TRP A 81 -23.22 2.44 11.52
C TRP A 81 -22.91 1.12 12.22
N PRO A 82 -23.82 0.13 12.22
CA PRO A 82 -23.53 -1.15 12.81
C PRO A 82 -22.39 -1.81 12.02
N ALA A 83 -21.39 -2.34 12.74
CA ALA A 83 -20.28 -3.12 12.19
C ALA A 83 -20.72 -4.45 11.53
N SER A 84 -22.02 -4.62 11.31
CA SER A 84 -22.73 -5.79 10.80
C SER A 84 -24.11 -5.30 10.41
N THR A 85 -24.31 -5.04 9.12
CA THR A 85 -25.61 -4.65 8.58
C THR A 85 -26.21 -5.87 7.89
N GLN A 86 -27.47 -6.18 8.20
CA GLN A 86 -28.21 -7.24 7.55
C GLN A 86 -28.65 -6.76 6.16
N VAL A 87 -28.08 -7.34 5.11
CA VAL A 87 -28.42 -7.04 3.72
C VAL A 87 -29.08 -8.28 3.12
N ILE A 88 -30.13 -8.09 2.33
CA ILE A 88 -30.76 -9.18 1.59
C ILE A 88 -29.88 -9.48 0.38
N ASP A 89 -29.35 -10.69 0.31
CA ASP A 89 -28.65 -11.15 -0.89
C ASP A 89 -29.66 -11.28 -2.04
N GLY A 90 -29.41 -10.56 -3.14
CA GLY A 90 -30.30 -10.51 -4.30
C GLY A 90 -30.42 -11.84 -5.05
N ASP A 91 -29.50 -12.79 -4.81
CA ASP A 91 -29.49 -14.11 -5.45
C ASP A 91 -30.16 -15.19 -4.59
N ALA A 92 -29.97 -15.12 -3.27
CA ALA A 92 -30.45 -16.15 -2.33
C ALA A 92 -31.70 -15.73 -1.50
N ASN A 93 -32.12 -14.47 -1.56
CA ASN A 93 -33.20 -13.90 -0.72
C ASN A 93 -33.01 -14.20 0.79
N THR A 94 -31.75 -14.39 1.20
CA THR A 94 -31.33 -14.65 2.58
C THR A 94 -30.73 -13.39 3.19
N ILE A 95 -30.98 -13.19 4.47
CA ILE A 95 -30.39 -12.08 5.22
C ILE A 95 -28.93 -12.43 5.52
N VAL A 96 -28.00 -11.75 4.87
CA VAL A 96 -26.56 -11.89 5.10
C VAL A 96 -26.08 -10.71 5.93
N SER A 97 -25.37 -11.01 7.02
CA SER A 97 -24.73 -9.97 7.84
C SER A 97 -23.44 -9.50 7.16
N VAL A 98 -23.46 -8.28 6.61
CA VAL A 98 -22.30 -7.65 6.00
C VAL A 98 -21.62 -6.76 7.04
N GLY A 99 -20.48 -7.22 7.55
CA GLY A 99 -19.73 -6.50 8.58
C GLY A 99 -18.83 -5.36 8.10
N PHE A 100 -18.51 -5.36 6.80
CA PHE A 100 -17.61 -4.39 6.20
C PHE A 100 -18.26 -3.75 4.99
N ILE A 101 -18.78 -2.54 5.18
CA ILE A 101 -19.29 -1.72 4.09
C ILE A 101 -18.13 -0.88 3.56
N PHE A 102 -17.64 -1.24 2.37
CA PHE A 102 -16.47 -0.63 1.74
C PHE A 102 -16.55 0.90 1.73
N ILE A 103 -17.69 1.47 1.33
CA ILE A 103 -17.84 2.91 1.19
C ILE A 103 -17.65 3.68 2.52
N PHE A 104 -18.06 3.09 3.64
CA PHE A 104 -17.98 3.72 4.96
C PHE A 104 -16.69 3.43 5.72
N LYS A 105 -15.92 2.41 5.29
CA LYS A 105 -14.64 2.06 5.90
C LYS A 105 -13.44 2.55 5.13
N VAL A 106 -13.52 2.61 3.79
CA VAL A 106 -12.36 2.92 2.94
C VAL A 106 -12.36 4.39 2.50
N LEU A 107 -13.50 4.96 2.12
CA LEU A 107 -13.52 6.35 1.63
C LEU A 107 -13.14 7.40 2.68
N PRO A 108 -13.63 7.33 3.94
CA PRO A 108 -13.26 8.32 4.95
C PRO A 108 -11.75 8.37 5.20
N THR A 109 -11.07 7.21 5.15
CA THR A 109 -9.61 7.12 5.36
C THR A 109 -8.84 7.88 4.29
N ILE A 110 -9.28 7.81 3.03
CA ILE A 110 -8.67 8.54 1.92
C ILE A 110 -8.82 10.04 2.13
N ILE A 111 -10.02 10.52 2.49
CA ILE A 111 -10.29 11.95 2.72
C ILE A 111 -9.45 12.48 3.89
N PHE A 112 -9.42 11.74 5.00
CA PHE A 112 -8.61 12.11 6.17
C PHE A 112 -7.12 12.16 5.85
N PHE A 113 -6.59 11.14 5.16
CA PHE A 113 -5.18 11.13 4.78
C PHE A 113 -4.82 12.25 3.80
N SER A 114 -5.72 12.56 2.85
CA SER A 114 -5.55 13.70 1.93
C SER A 114 -5.49 15.03 2.69
N ALA A 115 -6.40 15.25 3.65
CA ALA A 115 -6.41 16.46 4.47
C ALA A 115 -5.17 16.57 5.37
N LEU A 116 -4.76 15.46 5.99
CA LEU A 116 -3.55 15.39 6.81
C LEU A 116 -2.29 15.69 5.98
N THR A 117 -2.19 15.12 4.78
CA THR A 117 -1.07 15.40 3.87
C THR A 117 -1.06 16.86 3.45
N SER A 118 -2.22 17.44 3.14
CA SER A 118 -2.35 18.87 2.82
C SER A 118 -2.00 19.79 3.99
N LEU A 119 -2.16 19.34 5.24
CA LEU A 119 -1.79 20.11 6.43
C LEU A 119 -0.28 20.08 6.69
N LEU A 120 0.38 18.98 6.33
CA LEU A 120 1.83 18.79 6.51
C LEU A 120 2.68 19.36 5.38
N TYR A 121 2.05 19.74 4.26
CA TYR A 121 2.69 20.36 3.09
C TYR A 121 2.69 21.88 3.20
#